data_AF-A0A2M8KTG7-F1
#
_entry.id   AF-A0A2M8KTG7-F1
#
_cell.length_a   1.000
_cell.length_b   1.000
_cell.length_c   1.000
_cell.angle_alpha   90.00
_cell.angle_beta   90.00
_cell.angle_gamma   90.00
#
_symmetry.space_group_name_H-M   'P 1'
#
loop_
_entity.id
_entity.type
_entity.pdbx_description
1 polymer ?
#
loop_
_entity_poly.entity_id
_entity_poly.type
_entity_poly.pdbx_seq_one_letter_code
_entity_poly.pdbx_strand_id
1 'polypeptide(L)'
;MQKYTIVDASEARNNFFKIIDSVYTDKKTFIVKKAGIPLVQVTYLENKRKDPMAFAGIWARVPEKRLAKRILLLRKDKTTKSLPDTQP
;
A
#
# COMPACT_ATOMS: atom_id res chain seq x y z
N MET A 1 12.02 21.58 9.73
CA MET A 1 11.46 21.72 8.37
C MET A 1 11.70 20.40 7.63
N GLN A 2 10.65 19.68 7.22
CA GLN A 2 10.81 18.47 6.39
C GLN A 2 11.20 18.90 4.97
N LYS A 3 12.38 18.48 4.53
CA LYS A 3 12.91 18.76 3.19
C LYS A 3 12.23 17.84 2.19
N TYR A 4 11.34 18.38 1.35
CA TYR A 4 10.67 17.62 0.30
C TYR A 4 11.28 17.93 -1.07
N THR A 5 11.28 16.92 -1.95
CA THR A 5 11.75 17.04 -3.32
C THR A 5 10.55 17.05 -4.26
N ILE A 6 10.51 17.99 -5.19
CA ILE A 6 9.44 18.09 -6.19
C ILE A 6 9.91 17.39 -7.45
N VAL A 7 9.05 16.53 -8.01
CA VAL A 7 9.32 15.78 -9.25
C VAL A 7 8.08 15.77 -10.13
N ASP A 8 8.27 15.80 -11.45
CA ASP A 8 7.16 15.66 -12.39
C ASP A 8 6.70 14.20 -12.51
N ALA A 9 5.43 13.99 -12.83
CA ALA A 9 4.82 12.66 -12.89
C ALA A 9 5.48 11.75 -13.93
N SER A 10 5.97 12.32 -15.05
CA SER A 10 6.70 11.57 -16.06
C SER A 10 8.04 11.08 -15.53
N GLU A 11 8.79 11.95 -14.86
CA GLU A 11 10.07 11.62 -14.23
C GLU A 11 9.89 10.63 -13.08
N ALA A 12 8.86 10.84 -12.25
CA ALA A 12 8.52 9.97 -11.14
C ALA A 12 8.15 8.56 -11.60
N ARG A 13 7.50 8.42 -12.77
CA ARG A 13 7.20 7.11 -13.36
C ARG A 13 8.48 6.39 -13.80
N ASN A 14 9.39 7.10 -14.47
CA ASN A 14 10.63 6.51 -14.97
C ASN A 14 11.59 6.13 -13.83
N ASN A 15 11.58 6.90 -12.74
CA ASN A 15 12.45 6.71 -11.59
C ASN A 15 11.73 6.12 -10.36
N PHE A 16 10.57 5.48 -10.55
CA PHE A 16 9.68 5.09 -9.47
C PHE A 16 10.40 4.27 -8.38
N PHE A 17 11.14 3.23 -8.77
CA PHE A 17 11.85 2.37 -7.82
C PHE A 17 12.94 3.13 -7.04
N LYS A 18 13.67 4.03 -7.68
CA LYS A 18 14.70 4.88 -7.02
C LYS A 18 14.07 5.83 -6.01
N ILE A 19 12.91 6.38 -6.34
CA ILE A 19 12.14 7.27 -5.46
C ILE A 19 11.68 6.48 -4.23
N ILE A 20 11.09 5.31 -4.43
CA ILE A 20 10.65 4.44 -3.31
C ILE A 20 11.84 4.05 -2.43
N ASP A 21 12.96 3.65 -3.03
CA ASP A 21 14.17 3.29 -2.29
C ASP A 21 14.66 4.47 -1.43
N SER A 22 14.75 5.66 -2.01
CA SER A 22 15.12 6.91 -1.30
C SER A 22 14.12 7.28 -0.20
N VAL A 23 12.84 7.00 -0.40
CA VAL A 23 11.81 7.27 0.60
C VAL A 23 12.02 6.36 1.81
N TYR A 24 12.25 5.06 1.61
CA TYR A 24 12.39 4.11 2.72
C TYR A 24 13.75 4.16 3.42
N THR A 25 14.85 4.31 2.66
CA THR A 25 16.21 4.30 3.21
C THR A 25 16.59 5.65 3.80
N ASP A 26 16.40 6.72 3.03
CA ASP A 26 16.81 8.08 3.42
C ASP A 26 15.71 8.89 4.11
N LYS A 27 14.50 8.33 4.26
CA LYS A 27 13.34 9.01 4.85
C LYS A 27 12.98 10.31 4.12
N LYS A 28 13.24 10.35 2.81
CA LYS A 28 12.92 11.50 1.95
C LYS A 28 11.43 11.53 1.62
N THR A 29 10.93 12.74 1.42
CA THR A 29 9.55 12.99 0.98
C THR A 29 9.56 13.57 -0.43
N PHE A 30 8.74 13.02 -1.32
CA PHE A 30 8.60 13.50 -2.70
C PHE A 30 7.19 14.02 -2.95
N ILE A 31 7.08 15.15 -3.64
CA ILE A 31 5.80 15.68 -4.15
C ILE A 31 5.81 15.51 -5.65
N VAL A 32 4.90 14.67 -6.15
CA VAL A 32 4.72 14.42 -7.58
C VAL A 32 3.75 15.45 -8.15
N LYS A 33 4.18 16.16 -9.19
CA LYS A 33 3.38 17.15 -9.92
C LYS A 33 3.00 16.65 -11.30
N LYS A 34 1.88 17.14 -11.85
CA LYS A 34 1.54 17.00 -13.27
C LYS A 34 1.07 18.35 -13.78
N ALA A 35 1.65 18.82 -14.88
CA ALA A 35 1.38 20.15 -15.44
C ALA A 35 1.53 21.27 -14.38
N GLY A 36 2.57 21.19 -13.54
CA GLY A 36 2.85 22.16 -12.47
C GLY A 36 1.99 22.02 -11.21
N ILE A 37 0.94 21.19 -11.22
CA ILE A 37 0.01 21.01 -10.10
C ILE A 37 0.44 19.81 -9.24
N PRO A 38 0.59 19.95 -7.90
CA PRO A 38 0.90 18.84 -7.01
C PRO A 38 -0.28 17.86 -6.90
N LEU A 39 -0.01 16.57 -7.09
CA LEU A 39 -1.02 15.51 -7.10
C LEU A 39 -0.86 14.54 -5.94
N VAL A 40 0.35 14.06 -5.69
CA VAL A 40 0.61 12.97 -4.74
C VAL A 40 1.85 13.28 -3.92
N GLN A 41 1.80 12.99 -2.63
CA GLN A 41 2.96 12.97 -1.75
C GLN A 41 3.38 11.51 -1.49
N VAL A 42 4.64 11.21 -1.76
CA VAL A 42 5.28 9.93 -1.45
C VAL A 42 6.17 10.14 -0.23
N THR A 43 5.90 9.43 0.85
CA THR A 43 6.62 9.55 2.12
C THR A 43 6.75 8.19 2.79
N TYR A 44 7.72 8.07 3.68
CA TYR A 44 7.93 6.85 4.45
C TYR A 44 6.87 6.74 5.55
N LEU A 45 6.52 5.49 5.88
CA LEU A 45 5.61 5.19 6.97
C LEU A 45 6.41 5.22 8.28
N GLU A 46 6.28 6.31 9.06
CA GLU A 46 6.69 6.25 10.47
C GLU A 46 5.76 5.27 11.19
N ASN A 47 6.36 4.30 11.89
CA ASN A 47 5.74 3.18 12.61
C ASN A 47 4.69 3.55 13.68
N LYS A 48 4.12 4.76 13.67
CA LYS A 48 3.13 5.27 14.63
C LYS A 48 1.68 4.89 14.32
N ARG A 49 1.39 4.18 13.23
CA ARG A 49 0.04 3.67 12.95
C ARG A 49 0.09 2.18 12.65
N LYS A 50 -0.62 1.40 13.48
CA LYS A 50 -0.66 -0.08 13.48
C LYS A 50 -1.15 -0.73 12.18
N ASP A 51 -1.59 0.05 11.20
CA ASP A 51 -2.13 -0.50 9.96
C ASP A 51 -1.68 0.29 8.71
N PRO A 52 -0.79 -0.27 7.87
CA PRO A 52 -0.38 0.34 6.61
C PRO A 52 -1.54 0.51 5.61
N MET A 53 -2.62 -0.27 5.74
CA MET A 53 -3.80 -0.14 4.89
C MET A 53 -4.63 1.10 5.22
N ALA A 54 -4.71 1.47 6.50
CA ALA A 54 -5.33 2.73 6.93
C ALA A 54 -4.59 3.97 6.40
N PHE A 55 -3.26 3.88 6.22
CA PHE A 55 -2.44 4.97 5.68
C PHE A 55 -2.61 5.20 4.18
N ALA A 56 -2.81 4.14 3.39
CA ALA A 56 -2.97 4.24 1.94
C ALA A 56 -4.28 4.92 1.49
N GLY A 57 -5.18 5.31 2.40
CA GLY A 57 -6.44 6.00 2.09
C GLY A 57 -7.49 5.16 1.34
N ILE A 58 -7.10 4.01 0.79
CA ILE A 58 -7.94 3.11 0.00
C ILE A 58 -8.92 2.33 0.89
N TRP A 59 -8.60 2.09 2.16
CA TRP A 59 -9.37 1.17 3.03
C TRP A 59 -10.19 1.81 4.15
N ALA A 60 -10.07 3.12 4.40
CA ALA A 60 -10.85 3.79 5.43
C ALA A 60 -12.39 3.68 5.24
N ARG A 61 -12.85 3.24 4.06
CA ARG A 61 -14.27 3.02 3.73
C ARG A 61 -14.70 1.56 3.63
N VAL A 62 -13.79 0.59 3.70
CA VAL A 62 -14.18 -0.83 3.68
C VAL A 62 -14.21 -1.30 5.13
N PRO A 63 -15.34 -1.82 5.65
CA PRO A 63 -15.38 -2.35 7.00
C PRO A 63 -14.37 -3.50 7.12
N GLU A 64 -13.24 -3.18 7.75
CA GLU A 64 -12.01 -3.97 7.88
C GLU A 64 -12.30 -5.42 8.32
N LYS A 65 -13.30 -5.60 9.19
CA LYS A 65 -13.79 -6.90 9.65
C LYS A 65 -14.33 -7.80 8.54
N ARG A 66 -14.99 -7.24 7.51
CA ARG A 66 -15.55 -8.02 6.40
C ARG A 66 -14.46 -8.50 5.45
N LEU A 67 -13.46 -7.67 5.19
CA LEU A 67 -12.41 -7.99 4.23
C LEU A 67 -11.39 -8.96 4.81
N ALA A 68 -10.99 -8.80 6.08
CA ALA A 68 -10.17 -9.78 6.80
C ALA A 68 -10.86 -11.16 6.85
N LYS A 69 -12.17 -11.22 7.15
CA LYS A 69 -12.96 -12.46 7.09
C LYS A 69 -12.98 -13.08 5.68
N ARG A 70 -13.13 -12.27 4.63
CA ARG A 70 -13.12 -12.74 3.23
C ARG A 70 -11.75 -13.30 2.82
N ILE A 71 -10.66 -12.62 3.21
CA ILE A 71 -9.30 -13.09 2.93
C ILE A 71 -9.03 -14.41 3.66
N LEU A 72 -9.48 -14.54 4.91
CA LEU A 72 -9.34 -15.79 5.67
C LEU A 72 -10.18 -16.93 5.08
N LEU A 73 -11.41 -16.66 4.64
CA LEU A 73 -12.25 -17.63 3.93
C LEU A 73 -11.58 -18.13 2.64
N LEU A 74 -11.13 -17.20 1.78
CA LEU A 74 -10.43 -17.54 0.54
C LEU A 74 -9.10 -18.26 0.76
N ARG A 75 -8.44 -18.04 1.91
CA ARG A 75 -7.24 -18.81 2.31
C ARG A 75 -7.60 -20.22 2.77
N LYS A 76 -8.68 -20.41 3.52
CA LYS A 76 -9.15 -21.73 3.96
C LYS A 76 -9.59 -22.61 2.79
N ASP A 77 -10.17 -22.01 1.74
CA ASP A 77 -10.55 -22.72 0.51
C ASP A 77 -9.37 -23.30 -0.28
N LYS A 78 -8.14 -22.81 -0.06
CA LYS A 78 -6.93 -23.39 -0.69
C LYS A 78 -6.37 -24.61 0.02
N THR A 79 -6.80 -24.89 1.26
CA THR A 79 -6.28 -26.02 2.07
C THR A 79 -7.13 -27.28 2.02
N THR A 80 -8.30 -27.28 1.39
CA THR A 80 -9.14 -28.48 1.29
C THR A 80 -9.09 -29.07 -0.12
N LYS A 81 -7.96 -29.67 -0.48
CA LYS A 81 -7.92 -30.73 -1.50
C LYS A 81 -7.91 -32.09 -0.80
N SER A 82 -9.10 -32.73 -0.82
CA SER A 82 -9.44 -34.17 -0.78
C SER A 82 -9.05 -34.96 0.49
N LEU A 83 -9.90 -35.80 1.11
CA LEU A 83 -10.53 -37.07 0.66
C LEU A 83 -11.55 -37.55 1.75
N PRO A 84 -12.25 -38.69 1.58
CA PRO A 84 -13.41 -38.98 0.74
C PRO A 84 -14.65 -39.39 1.57
N ASP A 85 -15.75 -39.75 0.91
CA ASP A 85 -17.00 -40.23 1.49
C ASP A 85 -16.80 -41.34 2.54
N THR A 86 -17.47 -41.20 3.68
CA THR A 86 -17.94 -42.35 4.45
C THR A 86 -19.20 -41.94 5.20
N GLN A 87 -20.34 -42.17 4.55
CA GLN A 87 -21.57 -42.62 5.21
C GLN A 87 -21.50 -44.15 5.36
N PRO A 88 -22.26 -44.78 6.28
CA PRO A 88 -23.42 -44.28 7.02
C PRO A 88 -23.22 -44.15 8.53
#